data_AF-A0A2K5Z494-F1
#
_entry.id   AF-A0A2K5Z494-F1
#
_cell.length_a   1.000
_cell.length_b   1.000
_cell.length_c   1.000
_cell.angle_alpha   90.00
_cell.angle_beta   90.00
_cell.angle_gamma   90.00
#
_symmetry.space_group_name_H-M   'P 1'
#
loop_
_entity.id
_entity.type
_entity.pdbx_description
1 polymer ?
#
loop_
_entity_poly.entity_id
_entity_poly.type
_entity_poly.pdbx_seq_one_letter_code
_entity_poly.pdbx_strand_id
1 'polypeptide(L)'
;MLLLINVILTLWVSCANGQEVKPCNFPEIQHGGLYYESKRRPYFPVAAGKSYSYYCDANFVTPSGSYWDYIHCTQDGWSPTVPCLRTCSKSDIEVENGFISESSSIYILNKEMQYKCKPGYATADGNSSGSITCLVSGWAEFFENSRAKSNGMWFKLHDTLDYECYDGYESRYGNTTGSIVCGEDGWSHLPTCYNSSEKCGPPPPISNGDTKSFPQKVYLPQSTVEYQCQSSYELQGSQYVTCSNGEWSEPPRCRFFKNDIHLLQTSEIWHLTLTSITIFTLLTLR
;
A
#
# COMPACT_ATOMS: atom_id res chain seq x y z
N MET A 1 68.80 26.13 6.64
CA MET A 1 67.49 26.80 6.81
C MET A 1 66.32 26.04 6.17
N LEU A 2 66.51 25.16 5.18
CA LEU A 2 65.42 24.34 4.59
C LEU A 2 65.02 23.09 5.40
N LEU A 3 65.90 22.54 6.24
CA LEU A 3 65.59 21.32 7.04
C LEU A 3 64.63 21.57 8.21
N LEU A 4 64.59 22.78 8.77
CA LEU A 4 63.67 23.13 9.87
C LEU A 4 62.23 23.36 9.38
N ILE A 5 62.04 23.81 8.13
CA ILE A 5 60.71 24.07 7.55
C ILE A 5 59.98 22.76 7.23
N ASN A 6 60.69 21.75 6.72
CA ASN A 6 60.10 20.43 6.43
C ASN A 6 59.68 19.67 7.69
N VAL A 7 60.40 19.82 8.82
CA VAL A 7 60.02 19.20 10.09
C VAL A 7 58.76 19.85 10.67
N ILE A 8 58.56 21.15 10.48
CA ILE A 8 57.35 21.86 10.92
C ILE A 8 56.15 21.49 10.03
N LEU A 9 56.34 21.33 8.72
CA LEU A 9 55.30 20.86 7.80
C LEU A 9 54.92 19.39 8.03
N THR A 10 55.85 18.51 8.38
CA THR A 10 55.51 17.13 8.75
C THR A 10 54.88 17.01 10.14
N LEU A 11 55.18 17.91 11.08
CA LEU A 11 54.52 17.99 12.39
C LEU A 11 53.09 18.56 12.31
N TRP A 12 52.77 19.39 11.31
CA TRP A 12 51.40 19.91 11.11
C TRP A 12 50.46 18.92 10.40
N VAL A 13 50.99 17.97 9.63
CA VAL A 13 50.16 16.98 8.90
C VAL A 13 49.65 15.85 9.82
N SER A 14 50.20 15.69 11.02
CA SER A 14 49.79 14.61 11.94
C SER A 14 48.51 14.87 12.75
N CYS A 15 47.89 16.06 12.66
CA CYS A 15 46.74 16.42 13.51
C CYS A 15 45.43 16.71 12.76
N ALA A 16 45.37 16.54 11.44
CA ALA A 16 44.21 16.98 10.63
C ALA A 16 43.08 15.96 10.42
N ASN A 17 43.20 14.72 10.94
CA ASN A 17 42.19 13.66 10.71
C ASN A 17 41.56 13.09 11.99
N GLY A 18 41.71 13.76 13.13
CA GLY A 18 40.94 13.42 14.33
C GLY A 18 39.49 13.88 14.15
N GLN A 19 38.63 13.02 13.63
CA GLN A 19 37.18 13.25 13.65
C GLN A 19 36.78 13.43 15.12
N GLU A 20 36.42 14.66 15.50
CA GLU A 20 36.10 15.05 16.87
C GLU A 20 34.83 14.31 17.31
N VAL A 21 35.01 13.16 17.97
CA VAL A 21 33.89 12.30 18.37
C VAL A 21 33.09 13.01 19.44
N LYS A 22 31.86 13.41 19.11
CA LYS A 22 30.98 14.10 20.05
C LYS A 22 30.69 13.19 21.25
N PRO A 23 30.88 13.68 22.48
CA PRO A 23 30.53 12.92 23.67
C PRO A 23 29.00 12.83 23.79
N CYS A 24 28.50 11.72 24.34
CA CYS A 24 27.08 11.54 24.56
C CYS A 24 26.64 12.20 25.87
N ASN A 25 25.60 13.03 25.79
CA ASN A 25 24.93 13.59 26.95
C ASN A 25 24.16 12.51 27.73
N PHE A 26 23.61 12.85 28.90
CA PHE A 26 22.76 11.94 29.65
C PHE A 26 21.59 11.46 28.77
N PRO A 27 21.35 10.14 28.61
CA PRO A 27 20.31 9.63 27.72
C PRO A 27 18.92 9.88 28.28
N GLU A 28 18.02 10.39 27.43
CA GLU A 28 16.59 10.48 27.71
C GLU A 28 15.89 9.25 27.12
N ILE A 29 15.60 8.27 27.97
CA ILE A 29 14.92 7.03 27.55
C ILE A 29 13.42 7.19 27.79
N GLN A 30 12.65 7.27 26.71
CA GLN A 30 11.18 7.28 26.80
C GLN A 30 10.68 5.90 27.22
N HIS A 31 9.75 5.86 28.18
CA HIS A 31 9.18 4.62 28.73
C HIS A 31 10.23 3.67 29.34
N GLY A 32 11.22 4.24 30.01
CA GLY A 32 12.27 3.49 30.69
C GLY A 32 13.23 4.41 31.43
N GLY A 33 14.35 3.84 31.86
CA GLY A 33 15.36 4.59 32.60
C GLY A 33 16.69 3.87 32.71
N LEU A 34 17.74 4.62 33.04
CA LEU A 34 19.04 4.03 33.36
C LEU A 34 19.00 3.41 34.77
N TYR A 35 19.55 2.20 34.91
CA TYR A 35 19.84 1.67 36.24
C TYR A 35 20.85 2.58 36.96
N TYR A 36 20.63 2.80 38.25
CA TYR A 36 21.49 3.66 39.08
C TYR A 36 21.63 5.09 38.55
N GLU A 37 20.60 5.64 37.91
CA GLU A 37 20.60 6.99 37.31
C GLU A 37 21.23 8.04 38.23
N SER A 38 20.79 8.13 39.49
CA SER A 38 21.27 9.16 40.43
C SER A 38 22.78 9.12 40.67
N LYS A 39 23.39 7.94 40.61
CA LYS A 39 24.83 7.76 40.73
C LYS A 39 25.56 8.07 39.43
N ARG A 40 24.94 7.82 38.28
CA ARG A 40 25.58 7.95 36.96
C ARG A 40 25.49 9.38 36.40
N ARG A 41 24.38 10.09 36.65
CA ARG A 41 24.09 11.43 36.14
C ARG A 41 25.22 12.46 36.30
N PRO A 42 25.96 12.53 37.42
CA PRO A 42 27.06 13.48 37.59
C PRO A 42 28.27 13.26 36.66
N TYR A 43 28.40 12.08 36.04
CA TYR A 43 29.55 11.70 35.23
C TYR A 43 29.34 11.89 33.71
N PHE A 44 28.24 12.54 33.31
CA PHE A 44 27.95 12.87 31.91
C PHE A 44 28.40 14.31 31.58
N PRO A 45 28.72 14.61 30.31
CA PRO A 45 28.69 13.72 29.13
C PRO A 45 29.84 12.70 29.08
N VAL A 46 29.67 11.63 28.32
CA VAL A 46 30.59 10.47 28.27
C VAL A 46 31.19 10.28 26.87
N ALA A 47 32.41 9.75 26.79
CA ALA A 47 33.04 9.44 25.51
C ALA A 47 32.37 8.25 24.80
N ALA A 48 32.45 8.22 23.46
CA ALA A 48 32.01 7.08 22.66
C ALA A 48 32.72 5.78 23.07
N GLY A 49 32.00 4.67 22.99
CA GLY A 49 32.42 3.34 23.45
C GLY A 49 31.95 3.00 24.87
N LYS A 50 31.35 3.93 25.61
CA LYS A 50 30.71 3.64 26.91
C LYS A 50 29.34 3.02 26.72
N SER A 51 28.97 2.10 27.60
CA SER A 51 27.64 1.49 27.65
C SER A 51 27.07 1.51 29.06
N TYR A 52 25.74 1.58 29.14
CA TYR A 52 25.01 1.62 30.39
C TYR A 52 23.79 0.70 30.34
N SER A 53 23.57 -0.04 31.42
CA SER A 53 22.36 -0.84 31.56
C SER A 53 21.14 0.06 31.78
N TYR A 54 20.06 -0.20 31.06
CA TYR A 54 18.78 0.46 31.16
C TYR A 54 17.65 -0.56 31.25
N TYR A 55 16.48 -0.12 31.70
CA TYR A 55 15.25 -0.90 31.73
C TYR A 55 14.14 -0.15 30.99
N CYS A 56 13.15 -0.92 30.57
CA CYS A 56 11.89 -0.40 30.03
C CYS A 56 10.77 -0.57 31.05
N ASP A 57 9.81 0.35 31.00
CA ASP A 57 8.60 0.32 31.82
C ASP A 57 7.68 -0.84 31.39
N ALA A 58 6.62 -1.09 32.16
CA ALA A 58 5.62 -2.09 31.83
C ALA A 58 5.02 -1.85 30.42
N ASN A 59 4.82 -2.93 29.66
CA ASN A 59 4.38 -2.93 28.25
C ASN A 59 5.40 -2.36 27.25
N PHE A 60 6.67 -2.30 27.65
CA PHE A 60 7.77 -1.99 26.76
C PHE A 60 8.89 -3.02 26.90
N VAL A 61 9.58 -3.29 25.79
CA VAL A 61 10.76 -4.15 25.76
C VAL A 61 11.87 -3.47 24.96
N THR A 62 13.08 -3.86 25.27
CA THR A 62 14.27 -3.51 24.50
C THR A 62 14.26 -4.19 23.12
N PRO A 63 15.09 -3.75 22.15
CA PRO A 63 15.16 -4.39 20.84
C PRO A 63 15.52 -5.88 20.88
N SER A 64 16.15 -6.35 21.96
CA SER A 64 16.42 -7.78 22.19
C SER A 64 15.20 -8.56 22.70
N GLY A 65 14.07 -7.90 22.97
CA GLY A 65 12.84 -8.50 23.48
C GLY A 65 12.79 -8.66 25.01
N SER A 66 13.82 -8.19 25.72
CA SER A 66 13.92 -8.21 27.19
C SER A 66 13.37 -6.91 27.82
N TYR A 67 13.00 -6.93 29.09
CA TYR A 67 12.62 -5.71 29.84
C TYR A 67 13.82 -4.80 30.17
N TRP A 68 15.05 -5.26 29.92
CA TRP A 68 16.28 -4.52 30.16
C TRP A 68 17.37 -4.90 29.15
N ASP A 69 18.29 -3.97 28.88
CA ASP A 69 19.44 -4.16 27.99
C ASP A 69 20.52 -3.07 28.22
N TYR A 70 21.47 -2.93 27.31
CA TYR A 70 22.51 -1.90 27.32
C TYR A 70 22.30 -0.86 26.21
N ILE A 71 22.45 0.41 26.58
CA ILE A 71 22.53 1.52 25.63
C ILE A 71 23.99 1.90 25.44
N HIS A 72 24.41 2.11 24.20
CA HIS A 72 25.79 2.31 23.79
C HIS A 72 25.99 3.70 23.21
N CYS A 73 26.98 4.45 23.72
CA CYS A 73 27.39 5.71 23.14
C CYS A 73 28.27 5.42 21.91
N THR A 74 27.78 5.73 20.73
CA THR A 74 28.50 5.61 19.45
C THR A 74 28.99 6.98 18.99
N GLN A 75 29.60 7.04 17.82
CA GLN A 75 30.01 8.31 17.21
C GLN A 75 28.81 9.18 16.79
N ASP A 76 27.66 8.57 16.56
CA ASP A 76 26.41 9.21 16.11
C ASP A 76 25.42 9.49 17.24
N GLY A 77 25.78 9.16 18.49
CA GLY A 77 24.94 9.33 19.67
C GLY A 77 24.58 8.00 20.35
N TRP A 78 23.45 7.96 21.06
CA TRP A 78 23.03 6.74 21.76
C TRP A 78 22.40 5.73 20.79
N SER A 79 22.82 4.47 20.93
CA SER A 79 22.26 3.33 20.23
C SER A 79 21.79 2.26 21.22
N PRO A 80 20.58 1.68 21.06
CA PRO A 80 19.56 1.99 20.05
C PRO A 80 18.99 3.42 20.20
N THR A 81 18.57 4.03 19.09
CA THR A 81 17.95 5.37 19.07
C THR A 81 16.56 5.38 19.71
N VAL A 82 15.85 4.25 19.63
CA VAL A 82 14.59 3.98 20.34
C VAL A 82 14.83 2.80 21.28
N PRO A 83 15.18 3.04 22.56
CA PRO A 83 15.56 1.95 23.48
C PRO A 83 14.38 1.10 23.96
N CYS A 84 13.20 1.68 24.10
CA CYS A 84 12.03 0.97 24.59
C CYS A 84 10.95 0.93 23.51
N LEU A 85 10.70 -0.27 22.99
CA LEU A 85 9.69 -0.58 21.99
C LEU A 85 8.41 -1.03 22.69
N ARG A 86 7.27 -0.52 22.24
CA ARG A 86 5.97 -0.92 22.79
C ARG A 86 5.71 -2.41 22.53
N THR A 87 5.12 -3.07 23.51
CA THR A 87 4.57 -4.43 23.38
C THR A 87 3.08 -4.44 23.63
N CYS A 88 2.43 -5.43 23.02
CA CYS A 88 1.02 -5.74 23.20
C CYS A 88 0.90 -7.19 23.66
N SER A 89 0.08 -7.46 24.67
CA SER A 89 -0.10 -8.82 25.18
C SER A 89 -1.29 -9.50 24.52
N LYS A 90 -1.16 -10.81 24.28
CA LYS A 90 -2.28 -11.65 23.83
C LYS A 90 -3.42 -11.65 24.84
N SER A 91 -3.11 -11.59 26.13
CA SER A 91 -4.13 -11.56 27.19
C SER A 91 -4.91 -10.24 27.26
N ASP A 92 -4.43 -9.20 26.58
CA ASP A 92 -5.18 -7.93 26.48
C ASP A 92 -6.36 -8.06 25.51
N ILE A 93 -6.49 -9.20 24.81
CA ILE A 93 -7.52 -9.46 23.81
C ILE A 93 -8.30 -10.73 24.16
N GLU A 94 -9.62 -10.60 24.18
CA GLU A 94 -10.54 -11.72 24.13
C GLU A 94 -11.18 -11.77 22.75
N VAL A 95 -10.94 -12.85 21.99
CA VAL A 95 -11.60 -13.06 20.69
C VAL A 95 -12.94 -13.75 20.92
N GLU A 96 -14.00 -12.96 21.08
CA GLU A 96 -15.35 -13.49 21.21
C GLU A 96 -15.74 -14.26 19.94
N ASN A 97 -16.33 -15.45 20.11
CA ASN A 97 -16.68 -16.36 19.00
C ASN A 97 -15.52 -16.69 18.05
N GLY A 98 -14.28 -16.59 18.52
CA GLY A 98 -13.08 -17.00 17.81
C GLY A 98 -12.02 -17.58 18.73
N PHE A 99 -10.80 -17.74 18.21
CA PHE A 99 -9.64 -18.17 18.95
C PHE A 99 -8.34 -17.73 18.26
N ILE A 100 -7.30 -17.51 19.07
CA ILE A 100 -5.94 -17.23 18.59
C ILE A 100 -5.12 -18.51 18.75
N SER A 101 -4.74 -19.13 17.64
CA SER A 101 -3.96 -20.37 17.62
C SER A 101 -2.46 -20.19 17.86
N GLU A 102 -1.96 -18.96 17.80
CA GLU A 102 -0.54 -18.68 18.01
C GLU A 102 -0.11 -18.88 19.47
N SER A 103 1.11 -19.38 19.66
CA SER A 103 1.71 -19.67 20.97
C SER A 103 2.33 -18.45 21.66
N SER A 104 2.60 -17.37 20.92
CA SER A 104 3.19 -16.16 21.47
C SER A 104 2.20 -15.41 22.36
N SER A 105 2.68 -14.93 23.51
CA SER A 105 1.88 -14.16 24.48
C SER A 105 2.16 -12.66 24.45
N ILE A 106 3.25 -12.24 23.80
CA ILE A 106 3.73 -10.87 23.73
C ILE A 106 4.16 -10.59 22.29
N TYR A 107 3.71 -9.46 21.76
CA TYR A 107 3.99 -9.01 20.40
C TYR A 107 4.64 -7.63 20.44
N ILE A 108 5.75 -7.46 19.72
CA ILE A 108 6.44 -6.17 19.57
C ILE A 108 5.72 -5.31 18.54
N LEU A 109 5.99 -4.00 18.55
CA LEU A 109 5.45 -3.04 17.59
C LEU A 109 5.53 -3.53 16.13
N ASN A 110 4.44 -3.33 15.38
CA ASN A 110 4.20 -3.75 14.00
C ASN A 110 4.18 -5.27 13.76
N LYS A 111 4.17 -6.09 14.81
CA LYS A 111 3.85 -7.52 14.66
C LYS A 111 2.35 -7.72 14.58
N GLU A 112 1.98 -8.54 13.60
CA GLU A 112 0.62 -9.03 13.42
C GLU A 112 0.39 -10.32 14.20
N MET A 113 -0.81 -10.46 14.74
CA MET A 113 -1.33 -11.68 15.33
C MET A 113 -2.57 -12.12 14.56
N GLN A 114 -2.62 -13.39 14.18
CA GLN A 114 -3.74 -13.97 13.46
C GLN A 114 -4.76 -14.59 14.44
N TYR A 115 -6.04 -14.36 14.17
CA TYR A 115 -7.14 -15.00 14.87
C TYR A 115 -8.07 -15.71 13.89
N LYS A 116 -8.76 -16.75 14.37
CA LYS A 116 -9.73 -17.52 13.60
C LYS A 116 -11.10 -17.40 14.22
N CYS A 117 -12.12 -17.29 13.39
CA CYS A 117 -13.51 -17.32 13.81
C CYS A 117 -13.96 -18.77 14.05
N LYS A 118 -14.91 -18.97 14.97
CA LYS A 118 -15.60 -20.25 15.12
C LYS A 118 -16.54 -20.47 13.93
N PRO A 119 -16.94 -21.73 13.63
CA PRO A 119 -17.90 -22.01 12.57
C PRO A 119 -19.19 -21.18 12.74
N GLY A 120 -19.63 -20.53 11.66
CA GLY A 120 -20.79 -19.63 11.66
C GLY A 120 -20.49 -18.16 11.94
N TYR A 121 -19.22 -17.80 12.16
CA TYR A 121 -18.75 -16.43 12.35
C TYR A 121 -17.67 -16.07 11.33
N ALA A 122 -17.59 -14.80 10.97
CA ALA A 122 -16.62 -14.25 10.04
C ALA A 122 -16.05 -12.92 10.55
N THR A 123 -14.91 -12.52 10.01
CA THR A 123 -14.26 -11.23 10.26
C THR A 123 -14.95 -10.08 9.52
N ALA A 124 -14.53 -8.85 9.80
CA ALA A 124 -15.07 -7.62 9.21
C ALA A 124 -15.08 -7.62 7.66
N ASP A 125 -14.16 -8.35 7.04
CA ASP A 125 -13.96 -8.55 5.61
C ASP A 125 -14.60 -9.85 5.07
N GLY A 126 -15.40 -10.56 5.88
CA GLY A 126 -16.13 -11.77 5.47
C GLY A 126 -15.30 -13.05 5.48
N ASN A 127 -14.08 -13.01 6.02
CA ASN A 127 -13.17 -14.15 6.07
C ASN A 127 -13.36 -15.00 7.34
N SER A 128 -12.91 -16.25 7.30
CA SER A 128 -12.93 -17.14 8.48
C SER A 128 -11.79 -16.87 9.48
N SER A 129 -10.91 -15.93 9.15
CA SER A 129 -9.74 -15.54 9.94
C SER A 129 -9.30 -14.13 9.57
N GLY A 130 -8.71 -13.41 10.51
CA GLY A 130 -8.19 -12.06 10.31
C GLY A 130 -6.93 -11.80 11.13
N SER A 131 -6.37 -10.61 10.97
CA SER A 131 -5.15 -10.18 11.66
C SER A 131 -5.33 -8.85 12.37
N ILE A 132 -4.60 -8.69 13.47
CA ILE A 132 -4.52 -7.46 14.25
C ILE A 132 -3.06 -7.12 14.51
N THR A 133 -2.73 -5.83 14.47
CA THR A 133 -1.35 -5.36 14.57
C THR A 133 -1.11 -4.67 15.90
N CYS A 134 0.04 -4.93 16.52
CA CYS A 134 0.48 -4.18 17.70
C CYS A 134 1.02 -2.81 17.27
N LEU A 135 0.30 -1.73 17.57
CA LEU A 135 0.67 -0.35 17.27
C LEU A 135 1.12 0.41 18.53
N VAL A 136 1.63 1.63 18.31
CA VAL A 136 2.04 2.54 19.40
C VAL A 136 0.87 2.93 20.29
N SER A 137 -0.39 2.75 19.84
CA SER A 137 -1.63 2.94 20.61
C SER A 137 -2.18 1.67 21.26
N GLY A 138 -1.72 0.48 20.88
CA GLY A 138 -2.24 -0.82 21.32
C GLY A 138 -2.59 -1.72 20.13
N TRP A 139 -3.43 -2.72 20.33
CA TRP A 139 -3.93 -3.57 19.25
C TRP A 139 -4.92 -2.83 18.36
N ALA A 140 -4.72 -2.87 17.04
CA ALA A 140 -5.63 -2.27 16.08
C ALA A 140 -5.88 -3.19 14.87
N GLU A 141 -7.12 -3.17 14.38
CA GLU A 141 -7.49 -3.68 13.07
C GLU A 141 -7.04 -2.69 11.98
N PHE A 142 -6.74 -3.19 10.78
CA PHE A 142 -6.22 -2.38 9.69
C PHE A 142 -7.32 -1.49 9.07
N PHE A 143 -7.28 -0.19 9.38
CA PHE A 143 -8.08 0.85 8.73
C PHE A 143 -7.21 1.63 7.72
N GLU A 144 -7.55 1.58 6.43
CA GLU A 144 -6.72 2.18 5.38
C GLU A 144 -6.93 3.71 5.29
N ASN A 145 -5.88 4.45 5.67
CA ASN A 145 -5.84 5.93 5.73
C ASN A 145 -6.96 6.58 6.57
N SER A 146 -7.48 5.84 7.54
CA SER A 146 -8.53 6.30 8.44
C SER A 146 -8.31 5.80 9.87
N ARG A 147 -9.08 6.36 10.79
CA ARG A 147 -9.14 5.92 12.20
C ARG A 147 -10.59 5.79 12.64
N ALA A 148 -10.89 4.73 13.38
CA ALA A 148 -12.17 4.60 14.07
C ALA A 148 -12.31 5.70 15.15
N LYS A 149 -13.48 6.34 15.22
CA LYS A 149 -13.91 7.19 16.34
C LYS A 149 -14.58 6.34 17.44
N SER A 150 -13.97 5.21 17.77
CA SER A 150 -14.44 4.31 18.83
C SER A 150 -13.25 3.85 19.67
N ASN A 151 -13.48 3.77 20.98
CA ASN A 151 -12.55 3.12 21.90
C ASN A 151 -12.84 1.61 22.05
N GLY A 152 -13.93 1.13 21.46
CA GLY A 152 -14.34 -0.28 21.49
C GLY A 152 -13.76 -1.05 20.32
N MET A 153 -13.31 -2.27 20.59
CA MET A 153 -12.73 -3.20 19.60
C MET A 153 -13.74 -4.25 19.10
N TRP A 154 -15.01 -4.18 19.52
CA TRP A 154 -16.06 -5.13 19.16
C TRP A 154 -17.40 -4.43 19.01
N PHE A 155 -18.23 -4.95 18.10
CA PHE A 155 -19.49 -4.33 17.68
C PHE A 155 -20.54 -5.41 17.44
N LYS A 156 -21.73 -5.21 18.00
CA LYS A 156 -22.90 -6.09 17.83
C LYS A 156 -23.56 -5.85 16.48
N LEU A 157 -24.40 -6.80 16.08
CA LEU A 157 -25.30 -6.62 14.94
C LEU A 157 -26.14 -5.34 15.14
N HIS A 158 -26.17 -4.50 14.11
CA HIS A 158 -26.75 -3.15 14.06
C HIS A 158 -25.96 -2.04 14.76
N ASP A 159 -24.80 -2.32 15.34
CA ASP A 159 -23.92 -1.27 15.85
C ASP A 159 -23.40 -0.41 14.70
N THR A 160 -23.14 0.85 15.00
CA THR A 160 -22.59 1.82 14.07
C THR A 160 -21.20 2.23 14.52
N LEU A 161 -20.23 2.18 13.61
CA LEU A 161 -18.87 2.65 13.83
C LEU A 161 -18.63 3.91 13.00
N ASP A 162 -18.36 5.01 13.70
CA ASP A 162 -17.90 6.24 13.09
C ASP A 162 -16.39 6.18 12.84
N TYR A 163 -15.94 6.74 11.72
CA TYR A 163 -14.52 6.84 11.37
C TYR A 163 -14.18 8.21 10.80
N GLU A 164 -12.89 8.51 10.81
CA GLU A 164 -12.30 9.75 10.31
C GLU A 164 -11.12 9.46 9.41
N CYS A 165 -11.10 10.07 8.24
CA CYS A 165 -9.94 10.05 7.36
C CYS A 165 -8.80 10.88 7.96
N TYR A 166 -7.56 10.52 7.65
CA TYR A 166 -6.42 11.40 7.93
C TYR A 166 -6.44 12.65 7.04
N ASP A 167 -5.70 13.69 7.43
CA ASP A 167 -5.61 14.93 6.68
C ASP A 167 -5.14 14.66 5.23
N GLY A 168 -5.86 15.21 4.25
CA GLY A 168 -5.61 14.98 2.83
C GLY A 168 -6.34 13.77 2.23
N TYR A 169 -7.03 12.96 3.05
CA TYR A 169 -7.80 11.80 2.61
C TYR A 169 -9.31 12.02 2.76
N GLU A 170 -10.08 11.36 1.88
CA GLU A 170 -11.53 11.44 1.85
C GLU A 170 -12.14 10.06 1.60
N SER A 171 -13.34 9.83 2.14
CA SER A 171 -14.14 8.64 1.85
C SER A 171 -14.56 8.59 0.38
N ARG A 172 -15.12 7.45 -0.04
CA ARG A 172 -15.72 7.26 -1.37
C ARG A 172 -16.78 8.32 -1.74
N TYR A 173 -17.34 9.01 -0.75
CA TYR A 173 -18.38 10.03 -0.94
C TYR A 173 -17.83 11.47 -0.89
N GLY A 174 -16.51 11.64 -0.72
CA GLY A 174 -15.88 12.97 -0.60
C GLY A 174 -15.97 13.59 0.79
N ASN A 175 -16.36 12.82 1.81
CA ASN A 175 -16.40 13.29 3.20
C ASN A 175 -15.14 12.85 3.95
N THR A 176 -14.66 13.68 4.88
CA THR A 176 -13.54 13.36 5.79
C THR A 176 -13.97 12.49 6.98
N THR A 177 -15.26 12.31 7.18
CA THR A 177 -15.84 11.41 8.19
C THR A 177 -16.90 10.52 7.56
N GLY A 178 -17.09 9.33 8.13
CA GLY A 178 -18.16 8.43 7.71
C GLY A 178 -18.60 7.52 8.84
N SER A 179 -19.66 6.76 8.57
CA SER A 179 -20.23 5.79 9.50
C SER A 179 -20.51 4.50 8.75
N ILE A 180 -20.19 3.38 9.39
CA ILE A 180 -20.48 2.04 8.88
C ILE A 180 -21.39 1.32 9.87
N VAL A 181 -22.33 0.50 9.38
CA VAL A 181 -23.25 -0.27 10.21
C VAL A 181 -22.93 -1.75 10.10
N CYS A 182 -22.92 -2.46 11.23
CA CYS A 182 -22.72 -3.89 11.30
C CYS A 182 -24.03 -4.60 10.90
N GLY A 183 -24.08 -5.20 9.73
CA GLY A 183 -25.18 -6.00 9.21
C GLY A 183 -24.95 -7.50 9.41
N GLU A 184 -25.90 -8.31 8.94
CA GLU A 184 -25.84 -9.79 9.09
C GLU A 184 -24.62 -10.39 8.37
N ASP A 185 -24.17 -9.75 7.30
CA ASP A 185 -23.01 -10.13 6.49
C ASP A 185 -21.73 -9.36 6.87
N GLY A 186 -21.70 -8.70 8.03
CA GLY A 186 -20.59 -7.84 8.48
C GLY A 186 -20.82 -6.35 8.22
N TRP A 187 -19.76 -5.54 8.18
CA TRP A 187 -19.90 -4.09 8.01
C TRP A 187 -20.44 -3.72 6.63
N SER A 188 -21.32 -2.71 6.59
CA SER A 188 -21.91 -2.18 5.35
C SER A 188 -20.89 -1.81 4.25
N HIS A 189 -19.66 -1.47 4.63
CA HIS A 189 -18.50 -1.27 3.79
C HIS A 189 -17.24 -1.10 4.66
N LEU A 190 -16.06 -1.13 4.05
CA LEU A 190 -14.80 -0.83 4.73
C LEU A 190 -14.62 0.69 4.90
N PRO A 191 -14.06 1.16 6.03
CA PRO A 191 -13.75 2.57 6.26
C PRO A 191 -12.44 2.96 5.57
N THR A 192 -12.38 2.80 4.24
CA THR A 192 -11.23 3.15 3.42
C THR A 192 -11.33 4.61 3.00
N CYS A 193 -10.24 5.36 3.20
CA CYS A 193 -10.10 6.71 2.70
C CYS A 193 -9.03 6.78 1.60
N TYR A 194 -9.27 7.62 0.60
CA TYR A 194 -8.44 7.79 -0.58
C TYR A 194 -7.81 9.16 -0.58
N ASN A 195 -6.59 9.27 -1.09
CA ASN A 195 -5.93 10.56 -1.26
C ASN A 195 -6.79 11.44 -2.17
N SER A 196 -7.20 12.58 -1.66
CA SER A 196 -8.05 13.54 -2.39
C SER A 196 -7.44 13.98 -3.72
N SER A 197 -6.11 14.00 -3.81
CA SER A 197 -5.35 14.44 -4.99
C SER A 197 -5.18 13.36 -6.07
N GLU A 198 -5.51 12.09 -5.77
CA GLU A 198 -5.30 10.96 -6.69
C GLU A 198 -6.57 10.55 -7.47
N LYS A 199 -7.67 11.28 -7.28
CA LYS A 199 -8.93 11.06 -7.99
C LYS A 199 -8.81 11.51 -9.45
N CYS A 200 -9.36 10.72 -10.37
CA CYS A 200 -9.42 11.11 -11.78
C CYS A 200 -10.76 11.78 -12.10
N GLY A 201 -10.72 12.69 -13.08
CA GLY A 201 -11.93 13.19 -13.74
C GLY A 201 -12.51 12.15 -14.72
N PRO A 202 -13.46 12.54 -15.57
CA PRO A 202 -13.97 11.67 -16.63
C PRO A 202 -12.84 11.09 -17.50
N PRO A 203 -12.95 9.83 -17.94
CA PRO A 203 -11.95 9.18 -18.78
C PRO A 203 -11.82 9.90 -20.14
N PRO A 204 -10.63 9.89 -20.77
CA PRO A 204 -10.37 10.65 -21.98
C PRO A 204 -11.21 10.14 -23.17
N PRO A 205 -11.81 11.02 -24.00
CA PRO A 205 -12.54 10.58 -25.18
C PRO A 205 -11.61 10.01 -26.25
N ILE A 206 -12.08 9.02 -27.00
CA ILE A 206 -11.37 8.43 -28.15
C ILE A 206 -12.15 8.63 -29.44
N SER A 207 -11.45 8.70 -30.58
CA SER A 207 -12.11 8.79 -31.88
C SER A 207 -12.68 7.45 -32.32
N ASN A 208 -13.92 7.45 -32.86
CA ASN A 208 -14.62 6.25 -33.34
C ASN A 208 -14.81 5.16 -32.27
N GLY A 209 -14.95 5.56 -31.01
CA GLY A 209 -15.21 4.69 -29.88
C GLY A 209 -15.75 5.48 -28.71
N ASP A 210 -16.20 4.78 -27.68
CA ASP A 210 -16.73 5.36 -26.45
C ASP A 210 -16.54 4.39 -25.28
N THR A 211 -16.79 4.83 -24.05
CA THR A 211 -16.82 3.94 -22.89
C THR A 211 -18.10 3.10 -22.88
N LYS A 212 -18.03 1.86 -22.38
CA LYS A 212 -19.22 0.99 -22.27
C LYS A 212 -20.22 1.47 -21.23
N SER A 213 -19.73 2.12 -20.19
CA SER A 213 -20.53 2.71 -19.11
C SER A 213 -20.59 4.23 -19.27
N PHE A 214 -21.63 4.83 -18.69
CA PHE A 214 -21.73 6.29 -18.65
C PHE A 214 -20.60 6.88 -17.79
N PRO A 215 -19.84 7.86 -18.32
CA PRO A 215 -18.77 8.50 -17.58
C PRO A 215 -19.26 9.18 -16.30
N GLN A 216 -18.58 8.93 -15.19
CA GLN A 216 -18.80 9.63 -13.93
C GLN A 216 -17.99 10.92 -13.87
N LYS A 217 -18.38 11.87 -13.02
CA LYS A 217 -17.62 13.12 -12.82
C LYS A 217 -16.30 12.90 -12.08
N VAL A 218 -16.23 11.86 -11.25
CA VAL A 218 -15.09 11.56 -10.37
C VAL A 218 -14.91 10.05 -10.31
N TYR A 219 -13.66 9.61 -10.41
CA TYR A 219 -13.25 8.22 -10.27
C TYR A 219 -12.22 8.09 -9.15
N LEU A 220 -12.40 7.09 -8.30
CA LEU A 220 -11.46 6.78 -7.21
C LEU A 220 -10.16 6.19 -7.77
N PRO A 221 -9.04 6.30 -7.04
CA PRO A 221 -7.80 5.62 -7.41
C PRO A 221 -8.03 4.14 -7.71
N GLN A 222 -7.34 3.61 -8.71
CA GLN A 222 -7.44 2.24 -9.25
C GLN A 222 -8.78 1.90 -9.93
N SER A 223 -9.70 2.86 -10.12
CA SER A 223 -10.91 2.63 -10.92
C SER A 223 -10.55 2.29 -12.37
N THR A 224 -11.28 1.37 -12.98
CA THR A 224 -11.11 0.99 -14.38
C THR A 224 -12.34 1.32 -15.22
N VAL A 225 -12.10 1.73 -16.46
CA VAL A 225 -13.16 1.98 -17.45
C VAL A 225 -12.87 1.17 -18.70
N GLU A 226 -13.91 0.52 -19.21
CA GLU A 226 -13.85 -0.27 -20.44
C GLU A 226 -14.30 0.57 -21.64
N TYR A 227 -13.52 0.51 -22.72
CA TYR A 227 -13.81 1.15 -23.99
C TYR A 227 -14.31 0.16 -25.02
N GLN A 228 -15.12 0.67 -25.95
CA GLN A 228 -15.59 -0.04 -27.12
C GLN A 228 -15.43 0.84 -28.37
N CYS A 229 -15.14 0.22 -29.50
CA CYS A 229 -15.12 0.91 -30.79
C CYS A 229 -16.50 0.90 -31.44
N GLN A 230 -16.77 1.90 -32.27
CA GLN A 230 -17.94 1.95 -33.13
C GLN A 230 -17.89 0.83 -34.17
N SER A 231 -19.04 0.51 -34.76
CA SER A 231 -19.13 -0.47 -35.85
C SER A 231 -18.15 -0.13 -36.98
N SER A 232 -17.51 -1.16 -37.53
CA SER A 232 -16.45 -1.05 -38.56
C SER A 232 -15.07 -0.57 -38.07
N TYR A 233 -14.88 -0.44 -36.75
CA TYR A 233 -13.58 -0.17 -36.15
C TYR A 233 -13.16 -1.29 -35.20
N GLU A 234 -11.88 -1.64 -35.25
CA GLU A 234 -11.23 -2.62 -34.38
C GLU A 234 -10.42 -1.91 -33.30
N LEU A 235 -10.50 -2.43 -32.07
CA LEU A 235 -9.82 -1.88 -30.89
C LEU A 235 -8.34 -2.28 -30.90
N GLN A 236 -7.47 -1.28 -30.79
CA GLN A 236 -6.03 -1.46 -30.69
C GLN A 236 -5.52 -0.93 -29.35
N GLY A 237 -4.86 -1.79 -28.57
CA GLY A 237 -4.34 -1.47 -27.25
C GLY A 237 -5.14 -2.14 -26.13
N SER A 238 -5.02 -1.62 -24.91
CA SER A 238 -5.80 -2.12 -23.77
C SER A 238 -7.24 -1.65 -23.88
N GLN A 239 -8.20 -2.58 -23.79
CA GLN A 239 -9.62 -2.23 -23.71
C GLN A 239 -9.99 -1.55 -22.39
N TYR A 240 -9.15 -1.69 -21.36
CA TYR A 240 -9.33 -1.10 -20.04
C TYR A 240 -8.34 0.02 -19.80
N VAL A 241 -8.83 1.11 -19.21
CA VAL A 241 -8.05 2.26 -18.77
C VAL A 241 -8.20 2.41 -17.27
N THR A 242 -7.09 2.58 -16.55
CA THR A 242 -7.05 2.63 -15.08
C THR A 242 -6.70 4.02 -14.60
N CYS A 243 -7.40 4.50 -13.57
CA CYS A 243 -7.08 5.74 -12.86
C CYS A 243 -5.96 5.47 -11.84
N SER A 244 -4.83 6.15 -11.96
CA SER A 244 -3.71 6.01 -11.03
C SER A 244 -3.02 7.36 -10.83
N ASN A 245 -2.75 7.74 -9.58
CA ASN A 245 -2.08 9.01 -9.24
C ASN A 245 -2.76 10.25 -9.85
N GLY A 246 -4.10 10.25 -9.94
CA GLY A 246 -4.86 11.34 -10.54
C GLY A 246 -4.87 11.37 -12.08
N GLU A 247 -4.19 10.42 -12.74
CA GLU A 247 -4.11 10.34 -14.21
C GLU A 247 -4.68 9.01 -14.74
N TRP A 248 -5.26 9.07 -15.93
CA TRP A 248 -5.70 7.87 -16.65
C TRP A 248 -4.54 7.24 -17.42
N SER A 249 -4.46 5.92 -17.45
CA SER A 249 -3.54 5.19 -18.32
C SER A 249 -3.82 5.47 -19.81
N GLU A 250 -2.89 5.10 -20.70
CA GLU A 250 -3.05 5.32 -22.15
C GLU A 250 -4.34 4.64 -22.68
N PRO A 251 -5.27 5.37 -23.33
CA PRO A 251 -6.50 4.80 -23.86
C PRO A 251 -6.29 4.04 -25.19
N PRO A 252 -7.18 3.10 -25.54
CA PRO A 252 -7.08 2.38 -26.81
C PRO A 252 -7.37 3.27 -28.03
N ARG A 253 -6.97 2.78 -29.20
CA ARG A 253 -7.25 3.43 -30.49
C ARG A 253 -8.18 2.56 -31.33
N CYS A 254 -9.20 3.16 -31.91
CA CYS A 254 -10.11 2.47 -32.83
C CYS A 254 -9.64 2.67 -34.28
N ARG A 255 -9.25 1.57 -34.95
CA ARG A 255 -8.80 1.59 -36.36
C ARG A 255 -9.86 1.00 -37.25
N PHE A 256 -10.15 1.66 -38.37
CA PHE A 256 -11.08 1.13 -39.36
C PHE A 256 -10.57 -0.22 -39.88
N PHE A 257 -11.39 -1.27 -39.74
CA PHE A 257 -11.08 -2.57 -40.31
C PHE A 257 -11.92 -2.76 -41.57
N LYS A 258 -11.24 -2.77 -42.72
CA LYS A 258 -11.89 -2.99 -44.02
C LYS A 258 -12.20 -4.48 -44.14
N ASN A 259 -13.47 -4.85 -43.98
CA ASN A 259 -13.96 -6.17 -44.39
C ASN A 259 -13.97 -6.24 -45.93
N ASP A 260 -12.88 -6.69 -46.54
CA ASP A 260 -12.89 -7.11 -47.95
C ASP A 260 -13.57 -8.48 -48.08
N ILE A 261 -14.89 -8.51 -47.92
CA ILE A 261 -15.74 -9.65 -48.33
C ILE A 261 -16.81 -9.12 -49.27
N HIS A 262 -16.42 -8.76 -50.50
CA HIS A 262 -17.29 -8.83 -51.67
C HIS A 262 -16.56 -8.67 -53.01
N LEU A 263 -15.53 -9.48 -53.32
CA LEU A 263 -15.11 -9.70 -54.73
C LEU A 263 -14.59 -11.13 -54.99
N LEU A 264 -15.35 -12.14 -54.58
CA LEU A 264 -15.45 -13.44 -55.26
C LEU A 264 -16.96 -13.76 -55.19
N GLN A 265 -17.78 -13.84 -56.24
CA GLN A 265 -17.62 -14.18 -57.64
C GLN A 265 -18.64 -13.37 -58.47
N THR A 266 -18.35 -13.10 -59.75
CA THR A 266 -19.24 -13.38 -60.92
C THR A 266 -18.74 -12.63 -62.17
N SER A 267 -17.67 -13.11 -62.82
CA SER A 267 -17.37 -12.68 -64.19
C SER A 267 -16.49 -13.65 -64.99
N GLU A 268 -16.75 -14.97 -64.98
CA GLU A 268 -16.15 -15.90 -65.97
C GLU A 268 -17.08 -17.07 -66.42
N ILE A 269 -18.41 -16.89 -66.50
CA ILE A 269 -19.29 -17.91 -67.15
C ILE A 269 -20.34 -17.29 -68.11
N TRP A 270 -20.08 -16.13 -68.71
CA TRP A 270 -20.93 -15.60 -69.81
C TRP A 270 -20.18 -15.14 -71.06
N HIS A 271 -18.94 -15.61 -71.26
CA HIS A 271 -18.31 -15.56 -72.58
C HIS A 271 -18.39 -16.94 -73.26
N LEU A 272 -19.50 -17.11 -74.00
CA LEU A 272 -19.56 -17.84 -75.27
C LEU A 272 -19.73 -19.38 -75.22
N THR A 273 -20.92 -19.81 -74.77
CA THR A 273 -21.72 -20.83 -75.49
C THR A 273 -22.26 -20.28 -76.82
N LEU A 274 -21.38 -19.64 -77.61
CA LEU A 274 -21.64 -19.08 -78.94
C LEU A 274 -20.52 -19.44 -79.95
N THR A 275 -19.84 -20.57 -79.75
CA THR A 275 -19.03 -21.24 -80.79
C THR A 275 -19.50 -22.67 -81.11
N SER A 276 -20.61 -23.15 -80.52
CA SER A 276 -21.21 -24.46 -80.85
C SER A 276 -22.64 -24.41 -81.43
N ILE A 277 -23.18 -23.23 -81.76
CA ILE A 277 -24.47 -23.09 -82.50
C ILE A 277 -24.29 -22.23 -83.76
N THR A 278 -23.13 -22.37 -84.41
CA THR A 278 -22.91 -21.98 -85.82
C THR A 278 -22.18 -23.05 -86.64
N ILE A 279 -21.94 -24.24 -86.08
CA ILE A 279 -21.52 -25.46 -86.81
C ILE A 279 -22.53 -26.60 -86.54
N PHE A 280 -23.82 -26.29 -86.55
CA PHE A 280 -24.89 -27.29 -86.75
C PHE A 280 -26.02 -26.75 -87.65
N THR A 281 -25.66 -25.81 -88.53
CA THR A 281 -26.41 -25.39 -89.72
C THR A 281 -25.50 -25.30 -90.96
N LEU A 282 -24.42 -26.10 -90.97
CA LEU A 282 -23.57 -26.36 -92.15
C LEU A 282 -23.30 -27.86 -92.30
N LEU A 283 -24.37 -28.66 -92.18
CA LEU A 283 -24.45 -30.03 -92.72
C LEU A 283 -25.66 -30.19 -93.63
N THR A 284 -26.05 -29.12 -94.34
CA THR A 284 -27.07 -29.17 -95.39
C THR A 284 -26.74 -28.23 -96.57
N LEU A 285 -25.46 -28.17 -96.98
CA LEU A 285 -25.04 -27.73 -98.33
C LEU A 285 -23.58 -28.13 -98.64
N ARG A 286 -23.22 -29.41 -98.43
CA ARG A 286 -22.42 -30.23 -99.37
C ARG A 286 -22.40 -31.68 -98.91
#